data_AF-A0A9W4PW52-F1
#
_entry.id   AF-A0A9W4PW52-F1
#
_cell.length_a   1.000
_cell.length_b   1.000
_cell.length_c   1.000
_cell.angle_alpha   90.00
_cell.angle_beta   90.00
_cell.angle_gamma   90.00
#
_symmetry.space_group_name_H-M   'P 1'
#
loop_
_entity.id
_entity.type
_entity.pdbx_description
1 polymer ?
#
loop_
_entity_poly.entity_id
_entity_poly.type
_entity_poly.pdbx_seq_one_letter_code
_entity_poly.pdbx_strand_id
1 'polypeptide(L)'
;MTPEEQRRYRLAKRRIREFEPVPVVLANKGAVEICRLDDAVILLIGKWPPAFATTAKRLTAISLCREALEGRIWPDIARQAFVSAAEEAGVLDIGPAAADPQAPRRP
;
A
#
# COMPACT_ATOMS: atom_id res chain seq x y z
N MET A 1 18.94 -26.07 9.68
CA MET A 1 18.27 -25.33 8.59
C MET A 1 19.06 -25.56 7.32
N THR A 2 18.47 -26.22 6.33
CA THR A 2 19.14 -26.66 5.11
C THR A 2 19.14 -25.58 4.02
N PRO A 3 20.08 -25.61 3.06
CA PRO A 3 20.12 -24.66 1.95
C PRO A 3 18.84 -24.66 1.09
N GLU A 4 18.16 -25.81 1.00
CA GLU A 4 16.87 -25.95 0.31
C GLU A 4 15.72 -25.30 1.08
N GLU A 5 15.68 -25.45 2.40
CA GLU A 5 14.74 -24.71 3.25
C GLU A 5 14.98 -23.20 3.15
N GLN A 6 16.23 -22.75 3.11
CA GLN A 6 16.55 -21.34 2.86
C GLN A 6 16.16 -20.86 1.46
N ARG A 7 16.22 -21.73 0.44
CA ARG A 7 15.79 -21.39 -0.92
C ARG A 7 14.27 -21.34 -1.04
N ARG A 8 13.56 -22.31 -0.44
CA ARG A 8 12.09 -22.30 -0.32
C ARG A 8 11.60 -21.13 0.50
N TYR A 9 12.25 -20.86 1.63
CA TYR A 9 11.99 -19.69 2.45
C TYR A 9 12.22 -18.40 1.66
N ARG A 10 13.32 -18.24 0.92
CA ARG A 10 13.56 -17.05 0.08
C ARG A 10 12.55 -16.88 -1.05
N LEU A 11 12.14 -17.98 -1.70
CA LEU A 11 11.14 -17.95 -2.78
C LEU A 11 9.75 -17.63 -2.24
N ALA A 12 9.36 -18.24 -1.11
CA ALA A 12 8.13 -17.89 -0.41
C ALA A 12 8.17 -16.43 0.05
N LYS A 13 9.27 -15.98 0.67
CA LYS A 13 9.44 -14.60 1.12
C LYS A 13 9.46 -13.57 -0.01
N ARG A 14 9.80 -13.95 -1.24
CA ARG A 14 9.66 -13.09 -2.43
C ARG A 14 8.21 -12.86 -2.81
N ARG A 15 7.37 -13.91 -2.83
CA ARG A 15 5.94 -13.80 -3.13
C ARG A 15 5.14 -13.13 -2.02
N ILE A 16 5.64 -13.16 -0.78
CA ILE A 16 5.02 -12.49 0.39
C ILE A 16 5.36 -10.97 0.42
N ARG A 17 6.08 -10.41 -0.55
CA ARG A 17 6.42 -8.96 -0.53
C ARG A 17 5.54 -8.10 -1.43
N GLU A 18 4.67 -8.75 -2.18
CA GLU A 18 3.77 -8.13 -3.13
C GLU A 18 2.35 -8.22 -2.58
N PHE A 19 1.56 -7.19 -2.86
CA PHE A 19 0.14 -7.12 -2.56
C PHE A 19 -0.57 -6.54 -3.79
N GLU A 20 -1.90 -6.66 -3.81
CA GLU A 20 -2.72 -6.11 -4.89
C GLU A 20 -2.41 -4.63 -5.14
N PRO A 21 -2.11 -4.21 -6.38
CA PRO A 21 -1.66 -2.85 -6.66
C PRO A 21 -2.58 -1.78 -6.07
N VAL A 22 -2.00 -0.83 -5.34
CA VAL A 22 -2.71 0.33 -4.78
C VAL A 22 -2.34 1.57 -5.60
N PRO A 23 -3.27 2.14 -6.37
CA PRO A 23 -3.04 3.35 -7.13
C PRO A 23 -2.99 4.56 -6.18
N VAL A 24 -1.90 5.32 -6.23
CA VAL A 24 -1.69 6.52 -5.40
C VAL A 24 -1.26 7.71 -6.25
N VAL A 25 -1.84 8.87 -6.02
CA VAL A 25 -1.43 10.13 -6.62
C VAL A 25 -0.29 10.74 -5.81
N LEU A 26 0.89 10.80 -6.43
CA LEU A 26 2.02 11.53 -5.89
C LEU A 26 2.11 12.90 -6.55
N ALA A 27 2.25 13.96 -5.74
CA ALA A 27 2.34 15.35 -6.20
C ALA A 27 3.37 15.57 -7.33
N ASN A 28 4.45 14.79 -7.38
CA ASN A 28 5.55 14.97 -8.33
C ASN A 28 5.58 13.93 -9.47
N LYS A 29 4.72 12.90 -9.44
CA LYS A 29 4.75 11.78 -10.42
C LYS A 29 3.40 11.46 -11.04
N GLY A 30 2.30 12.04 -10.53
CA GLY A 30 0.95 11.64 -10.91
C GLY A 30 0.54 10.32 -10.26
N ALA A 31 -0.41 9.62 -10.87
CA ALA A 31 -0.87 8.30 -10.43
C ALA A 31 0.24 7.25 -10.59
N VAL A 32 0.57 6.57 -9.51
CA VAL A 32 1.55 5.48 -9.44
C VAL A 32 0.92 4.30 -8.74
N GLU A 33 1.04 3.11 -9.31
CA GLU A 33 0.58 1.89 -8.64
C GLU A 33 1.69 1.32 -7.74
N ILE A 34 1.36 1.11 -6.47
CA ILE A 34 2.26 0.52 -5.49
C ILE A 34 1.77 -0.91 -5.21
N CYS A 35 2.55 -1.90 -5.65
CA CYS A 35 2.25 -3.32 -5.44
C CYS A 35 3.27 -4.01 -4.51
N ARG A 36 4.28 -3.28 -4.02
CA ARG A 36 5.36 -3.82 -3.20
C ARG A 36 5.43 -3.14 -1.85
N LEU A 37 5.64 -3.94 -0.80
CA LEU A 37 5.82 -3.42 0.57
C LEU A 37 7.02 -2.48 0.69
N ASP A 38 8.13 -2.78 0.00
CA ASP A 38 9.31 -1.93 0.01
C ASP A 38 8.97 -0.52 -0.53
N ASP A 39 8.25 -0.44 -1.64
CA ASP A 39 7.85 0.81 -2.28
C ASP A 39 6.84 1.59 -1.43
N ALA A 40 5.90 0.89 -0.79
CA ALA A 40 4.95 1.47 0.14
C ALA A 40 5.66 2.13 1.34
N VAL A 41 6.66 1.47 1.92
CA VAL A 41 7.45 2.01 3.04
C VAL A 41 8.27 3.23 2.59
N ILE A 42 8.92 3.17 1.43
CA ILE A 42 9.67 4.30 0.88
C ILE A 42 8.75 5.51 0.69
N LEU A 43 7.54 5.28 0.20
CA LEU A 43 6.55 6.31 -0.03
C LEU A 43 6.06 6.90 1.30
N LEU A 44 5.69 6.05 2.27
CA LEU A 44 5.26 6.47 3.61
C LEU A 44 6.34 7.26 4.34
N ILE A 45 7.62 6.90 4.23
CA ILE A 45 8.70 7.57 4.96
C ILE A 45 9.17 8.83 4.22
N GLY A 46 9.37 8.76 2.91
CA GLY A 46 10.09 9.79 2.15
C GLY A 46 9.23 10.75 1.34
N LYS A 47 8.07 10.31 0.83
CA LYS A 47 7.25 11.11 -0.11
C LYS A 47 5.82 11.37 0.38
N TRP A 48 5.55 11.05 1.64
CA TRP A 48 4.24 11.26 2.23
C TRP A 48 3.96 12.73 2.47
N PRO A 49 2.72 13.20 2.28
CA PRO A 49 2.35 14.59 2.56
C PRO A 49 2.72 15.02 3.98
N PRO A 50 3.39 16.18 4.18
CA PRO A 50 3.84 16.63 5.50
C PRO A 50 2.69 16.81 6.50
N ALA A 51 1.52 17.26 6.01
CA ALA A 51 0.31 17.45 6.81
C ALA A 51 -0.19 16.16 7.46
N PHE A 52 0.12 15.00 6.86
CA PHE A 52 -0.28 13.69 7.35
C PHE A 52 0.90 12.86 7.86
N ALA A 53 2.08 13.46 8.01
CA ALA A 53 3.30 12.76 8.41
C ALA A 53 3.19 12.18 9.84
N THR A 54 2.53 12.83 10.78
CA THR A 54 2.46 12.35 12.17
C THR A 54 1.17 11.59 12.49
N THR A 55 0.35 11.29 11.48
CA THR A 55 -0.92 10.59 11.68
C THR A 55 -0.71 9.15 12.16
N ALA A 56 -1.61 8.71 13.04
CA ALA A 56 -1.60 7.35 13.54
C ALA A 56 -1.71 6.35 12.38
N LYS A 57 -2.53 6.63 11.36
CA LYS A 57 -2.70 5.73 10.21
C LYS A 57 -1.41 5.55 9.41
N ARG A 58 -0.65 6.62 9.16
CA ARG A 58 0.67 6.50 8.52
C ARG A 58 1.63 5.67 9.36
N LEU A 59 1.71 5.93 10.66
CA LEU A 59 2.63 5.21 11.57
C LEU A 59 2.26 3.71 11.65
N THR A 60 0.97 3.40 11.75
CA THR A 60 0.45 2.03 11.72
C THR A 60 0.75 1.36 10.38
N ALA A 61 0.56 2.05 9.26
CA ALA A 61 0.90 1.52 7.94
C ALA A 61 2.39 1.20 7.81
N ILE A 62 3.29 2.06 8.32
CA ILE A 62 4.74 1.79 8.36
C ILE A 62 5.05 0.54 9.20
N SER A 63 4.45 0.44 10.39
CA SER A 63 4.66 -0.72 11.29
C SER A 63 4.21 -2.02 10.64
N LEU A 64 3.00 -2.04 10.08
CA LEU A 64 2.44 -3.23 9.44
C LEU A 64 3.21 -3.60 8.17
N CYS A 65 3.61 -2.63 7.35
CA CYS A 65 4.47 -2.92 6.21
C CYS A 65 5.80 -3.55 6.64
N ARG A 66 6.39 -3.09 7.75
CA ARG A 66 7.62 -3.68 8.29
C ARG A 66 7.40 -5.10 8.82
N GLU A 67 6.32 -5.33 9.55
CA GLU A 67 5.96 -6.67 10.02
C GLU A 67 5.72 -7.65 8.86
N ALA A 68 5.09 -7.17 7.79
CA ALA A 68 4.87 -7.95 6.57
C ALA A 68 6.20 -8.26 5.84
N LEU A 69 7.12 -7.30 5.77
CA LEU A 69 8.48 -7.51 5.21
C LEU A 69 9.30 -8.53 6.01
N GLU A 70 9.10 -8.58 7.33
CA GLU A 70 9.70 -9.57 8.22
C GLU A 70 9.04 -10.95 8.07
N GLY A 71 7.82 -11.00 7.53
CA GLY A 71 7.02 -12.21 7.33
C GLY A 71 6.18 -12.58 8.56
N ARG A 72 5.90 -11.63 9.45
CA ARG A 72 5.07 -11.83 10.64
C ARG A 72 3.58 -11.77 10.34
N ILE A 73 3.19 -10.94 9.38
CA ILE A 73 1.81 -10.75 8.94
C ILE A 73 1.69 -10.89 7.42
N TRP A 74 0.46 -11.03 6.94
CA TRP A 74 0.18 -11.08 5.51
C TRP A 74 0.26 -9.70 4.85
N PRO A 75 0.70 -9.59 3.59
CA PRO A 75 0.81 -8.32 2.86
C PRO A 75 -0.51 -7.60 2.71
N ASP A 76 -1.62 -8.34 2.65
CA ASP A 76 -2.97 -7.78 2.57
C ASP A 76 -3.33 -6.93 3.79
N ILE A 77 -2.85 -7.30 4.98
CA ILE A 77 -3.06 -6.52 6.21
C ILE A 77 -2.30 -5.19 6.11
N ALA A 78 -1.06 -5.24 5.63
CA ALA A 78 -0.27 -4.04 5.38
C ALA A 78 -0.89 -3.16 4.28
N ARG A 79 -1.43 -3.77 3.23
CA ARG A 79 -2.17 -3.09 2.15
C ARG A 79 -3.36 -2.33 2.69
N GLN A 80 -4.21 -2.97 3.50
CA GLN A 80 -5.38 -2.31 4.08
C GLN A 80 -5.02 -1.07 4.91
N ALA A 81 -3.97 -1.18 5.73
CA ALA A 81 -3.48 -0.04 6.50
C ALA A 81 -2.89 1.07 5.61
N PHE A 82 -2.17 0.69 4.55
CA PHE A 82 -1.64 1.63 3.56
C PHE A 82 -2.77 2.37 2.82
N VAL A 83 -3.80 1.66 2.37
CA VAL A 83 -4.98 2.24 1.73
C VAL A 83 -5.67 3.21 2.67
N SER A 84 -5.92 2.81 3.92
CA SER A 84 -6.58 3.69 4.90
C SER A 84 -5.77 4.96 5.20
N ALA A 85 -4.44 4.86 5.21
CA ALA A 85 -3.57 6.03 5.31
C ALA A 85 -3.63 6.89 4.03
N ALA A 86 -3.63 6.28 2.85
CA ALA A 86 -3.69 6.98 1.57
C ALA A 86 -5.02 7.73 1.36
N GLU A 87 -6.14 7.12 1.78
CA GLU A 87 -7.46 7.75 1.83
C GLU A 87 -7.45 8.99 2.73
N GLU A 88 -6.90 8.86 3.94
CA GLU A 88 -6.83 9.98 4.89
C GLU A 88 -5.95 11.13 4.36
N ALA A 89 -4.83 10.79 3.72
CA ALA A 89 -3.93 11.78 3.14
C ALA A 89 -4.42 12.36 1.79
N GLY A 90 -5.54 11.85 1.24
CA GLY A 90 -6.06 12.27 -0.06
C GLY A 90 -5.14 11.93 -1.23
N VAL A 91 -4.25 10.93 -1.05
CA VAL A 91 -3.31 10.48 -2.07
C VAL A 91 -3.74 9.16 -2.70
N LEU A 92 -4.84 8.54 -2.26
CA LEU A 92 -5.39 7.39 -2.94
C LEU A 92 -5.96 7.84 -4.29
N ASP A 93 -5.45 7.26 -5.38
CA ASP A 93 -6.04 7.48 -6.69
C ASP A 93 -7.24 6.54 -6.81
N ILE A 94 -8.37 7.01 -6.31
CA ILE A 94 -9.67 6.41 -6.63
C ILE A 94 -9.91 6.77 -8.10
N GLY A 95 -9.27 6.03 -9.01
CA GLY A 95 -9.68 5.99 -10.41
C GLY A 95 -11.21 5.80 -10.44
N PRO A 96 -11.93 6.34 -11.44
CA PRO A 96 -13.38 6.60 -11.38
C PRO A 96 -14.25 5.33 -11.30
N ALA A 97 -14.16 4.60 -10.20
CA ALA A 97 -14.94 3.43 -9.82
C ALA A 97 -15.97 3.82 -8.74
N ALA A 98 -16.39 5.09 -8.76
CA ALA A 98 -17.56 5.60 -8.02
C ALA A 98 -18.25 6.77 -8.76
N ALA A 99 -18.01 6.94 -10.06
CA ALA A 99 -18.94 7.68 -10.91
C ALA A 99 -19.93 6.66 -11.49
N ASP A 100 -20.99 6.41 -10.73
CA ASP A 100 -22.17 5.69 -11.16
C ASP A 100 -22.62 6.24 -12.54
N PRO A 101 -22.54 5.47 -13.66
CA PRO A 101 -23.04 5.92 -14.94
C PRO A 101 -24.58 5.81 -15.03
N GLN A 102 -25.28 5.54 -13.92
CA GLN A 102 -26.69 5.21 -13.92
C GLN A 102 -27.52 6.07 -12.96
N ALA A 103 -27.28 7.39 -12.95
CA ALA A 103 -28.34 8.32 -12.54
C ALA A 103 -29.32 8.51 -13.71
N PRO A 104 -30.57 8.02 -13.62
CA PRO A 104 -31.54 8.20 -14.68
C PRO A 104 -31.82 9.70 -14.82
N ARG A 105 -31.57 10.25 -16.01
CA ARG A 105 -32.18 11.52 -16.42
C ARG A 105 -33.68 11.29 -16.43
N ARG A 106 -34.34 11.70 -15.34
CA ARG A 106 -35.80 11.79 -15.30
C ARG A 106 -36.26 12.99 -16.16
N PRO A 107 -37.45 12.86 -16.77
CA PRO A 107 -37.89 13.64 -17.93
C PRO A 107 -38.09 15.12 -17.65
#